data_AF-A0A931WCL9-F1
#
_entry.id   AF-A0A931WCL9-F1
#
_cell.length_a   1.000
_cell.length_b   1.000
_cell.length_c   1.000
_cell.angle_alpha   90.00
_cell.angle_beta   90.00
_cell.angle_gamma   90.00
#
_symmetry.space_group_name_H-M   'P 1'
#
loop_
_entity.id
_entity.type
_entity.pdbx_description
1 polymer ?
#
loop_
_entity_poly.entity_id
_entity_poly.type
_entity_poly.pdbx_seq_one_letter_code
_entity_poly.pdbx_strand_id
1 'polypeptide(L)'
;MLFSIKNILREYQAIIIPTSIFLVTALVYGQIVFNDFVYDDYFGIIFNQYVHNSINPITYFTNPGYLFNGNKAPGTYRPLSVWFTAIQIKFFGIDPLYFHFFSLIIH
;
A
#
# COMPACT_ATOMS: atom_id res chain seq x y z
N MET A 1 -24.61 14.03 40.02
CA MET A 1 -23.17 14.35 39.86
C MET A 1 -22.94 14.60 38.38
N LEU A 2 -22.99 15.85 37.93
CA LEU A 2 -22.77 16.21 36.52
C LEU A 2 -21.24 16.27 36.29
N PHE A 3 -20.69 15.29 35.61
CA PHE A 3 -19.31 15.36 35.15
C PHE A 3 -19.19 16.51 34.15
N SER A 4 -18.32 17.48 34.44
CA SER A 4 -17.99 18.55 33.50
C SER A 4 -17.27 17.96 32.29
N ILE A 5 -17.67 18.35 31.08
CA ILE A 5 -17.02 17.95 29.82
C ILE A 5 -15.50 18.21 29.87
N LYS A 6 -15.08 19.30 30.53
CA LYS A 6 -13.66 19.61 30.71
C LYS A 6 -12.90 18.53 31.51
N ASN A 7 -13.55 17.92 32.50
CA ASN A 7 -12.94 16.87 33.31
C ASN A 7 -12.75 15.59 32.48
N ILE A 8 -13.75 15.22 31.68
CA ILE A 8 -13.70 14.06 30.76
C ILE A 8 -12.60 14.26 29.71
N LEU A 9 -12.54 15.45 29.07
CA LEU A 9 -11.52 15.74 28.07
C LEU A 9 -10.10 15.66 28.64
N ARG A 10 -9.89 16.12 29.88
CA ARG A 10 -8.59 16.05 30.54
C ARG A 10 -8.21 14.62 30.93
N GLU A 11 -9.16 13.82 31.38
CA GLU A 11 -8.95 12.42 31.78
C GLU A 11 -8.59 11.54 30.57
N TYR A 12 -9.25 11.74 29.43
CA TYR A 12 -9.06 10.94 28.21
C TYR A 12 -8.26 11.64 27.10
N GLN A 13 -7.59 12.76 27.39
CA GLN A 13 -6.84 13.55 26.39
C GLN A 13 -5.86 12.71 25.57
N ALA A 14 -5.22 11.72 26.19
CA ALA A 14 -4.24 10.84 25.56
C ALA A 14 -4.86 9.89 24.51
N ILE A 15 -6.18 9.70 24.53
CA ILE A 15 -6.92 8.90 23.54
C ILE A 15 -7.60 9.82 22.53
N ILE A 16 -8.25 10.87 23.03
CA ILE A 16 -9.06 11.79 22.20
C ILE A 16 -8.18 12.52 21.19
N ILE A 17 -7.02 13.03 21.60
CA ILE A 17 -6.15 13.81 20.71
C ILE A 17 -5.60 12.94 19.57
N PRO A 18 -4.94 11.79 19.83
CA PRO A 18 -4.44 10.94 18.74
C PRO A 18 -5.56 10.42 17.83
N THR A 19 -6.71 10.03 18.40
CA THR A 19 -7.86 9.56 17.61
C THR A 19 -8.38 10.67 16.70
N SER A 20 -8.47 11.90 17.20
CA SER A 20 -8.92 13.05 16.40
C SER A 20 -7.94 13.34 15.26
N ILE A 21 -6.63 13.31 15.54
CA ILE A 21 -5.60 13.50 14.51
C ILE A 21 -5.68 12.40 13.45
N PHE A 22 -5.82 11.15 13.88
CA PHE A 22 -5.98 10.01 12.98
C PHE A 22 -7.21 10.17 12.09
N LEU A 23 -8.38 10.49 12.67
CA LEU A 23 -9.62 10.65 11.93
C LEU A 23 -9.56 11.82 10.95
N VAL A 24 -9.00 12.97 11.35
CA VAL A 24 -8.84 14.11 10.45
C VAL A 24 -7.89 13.75 9.30
N THR A 25 -6.78 13.09 9.59
CA THR A 25 -5.83 12.61 8.56
C THR A 25 -6.53 11.64 7.60
N ALA A 26 -7.26 10.66 8.12
CA ALA A 26 -7.99 9.68 7.32
C ALA A 26 -9.10 10.33 6.46
N LEU A 27 -9.77 11.37 6.96
CA LEU A 27 -10.79 12.11 6.19
C LEU A 27 -10.17 12.93 5.06
N VAL A 28 -9.05 13.59 5.32
CA VAL A 28 -8.38 14.45 4.33
C VAL A 28 -7.67 13.62 3.25
N TYR A 29 -6.99 12.56 3.65
CA TYR A 29 -6.13 11.77 2.75
C TYR A 29 -6.74 10.43 2.32
N GLY A 30 -7.81 9.96 2.96
CA GLY A 30 -8.41 8.66 2.68
C GLY A 30 -8.98 8.53 1.27
N GLN A 31 -9.31 9.64 0.61
CA GLN A 31 -9.75 9.63 -0.79
C GLN A 31 -8.65 9.15 -1.76
N ILE A 32 -7.37 9.23 -1.37
CA ILE A 32 -6.25 8.86 -2.24
C ILE A 32 -6.29 7.38 -2.64
N VAL A 33 -6.86 6.51 -1.80
CA VAL A 33 -6.94 5.08 -2.13
C VAL A 33 -7.83 4.78 -3.33
N PHE A 34 -8.76 5.69 -3.66
CA PHE A 34 -9.69 5.55 -4.78
C PHE A 34 -9.16 6.17 -6.09
N ASN A 35 -7.96 6.72 -6.08
CA ASN A 35 -7.35 7.21 -7.31
C ASN A 35 -7.01 6.05 -8.25
N ASP A 36 -6.94 6.33 -9.55
CA ASP A 36 -6.46 5.39 -10.55
C ASP A 36 -4.94 5.18 -10.46
N PHE A 37 -4.46 4.15 -11.13
CA PHE A 37 -3.02 3.91 -11.31
C PHE A 37 -2.31 5.09 -11.98
N VAL A 38 -1.10 5.39 -11.51
CA VAL A 38 -0.23 6.43 -12.08
C VAL A 38 0.87 5.80 -12.94
N TYR A 39 1.67 6.63 -13.60
CA TYR A 39 2.63 6.22 -14.64
C TYR A 39 3.49 5.00 -14.26
N ASP A 40 4.10 4.98 -13.07
CA ASP A 40 4.99 3.89 -12.66
C ASP A 40 4.25 2.57 -12.39
N ASP A 41 2.98 2.63 -11.97
CA ASP A 41 2.15 1.46 -11.73
C ASP A 41 1.90 0.68 -13.02
N TYR A 42 1.78 1.40 -14.15
CA TYR A 42 1.63 0.75 -15.45
C TYR A 42 2.83 -0.14 -15.77
N PHE A 43 4.06 0.30 -15.49
CA PHE A 43 5.26 -0.50 -15.78
C PHE A 43 5.54 -1.60 -14.76
N GLY A 44 5.21 -1.36 -13.49
CA GLY A 44 5.49 -2.29 -12.39
C GLY A 44 4.39 -3.32 -12.13
N ILE A 45 3.14 -2.99 -12.48
CA ILE A 45 1.94 -3.78 -12.17
C ILE A 45 1.25 -4.20 -13.47
N ILE A 46 0.72 -3.25 -14.25
CA ILE A 46 -0.20 -3.58 -15.35
C ILE A 46 0.54 -4.29 -16.48
N PHE A 47 1.63 -3.72 -16.97
CA PHE A 47 2.40 -4.25 -18.08
C PHE A 47 3.47 -5.23 -17.63
N ASN A 48 3.71 -5.40 -16.33
CA ASN A 48 4.72 -6.31 -15.80
C ASN A 48 4.28 -7.77 -15.86
N GLN A 49 4.56 -8.45 -16.97
CA GLN A 49 4.24 -9.87 -17.14
C GLN A 49 4.79 -10.77 -16.01
N TYR A 50 5.88 -10.40 -15.33
CA TYR A 50 6.48 -11.23 -14.29
C TYR A 50 5.55 -11.39 -13.09
N VAL A 51 4.84 -10.33 -12.70
CA VAL A 51 3.92 -10.36 -11.53
C VAL A 51 2.57 -11.02 -11.83
N HIS A 52 2.23 -11.20 -13.11
CA HIS A 52 1.01 -11.91 -13.53
C HIS A 52 1.21 -13.43 -13.62
N ASN A 53 2.44 -13.91 -13.85
CA ASN A 53 2.70 -15.29 -14.22
C ASN A 53 2.99 -16.24 -13.05
N SER A 54 3.42 -15.74 -11.89
CA SER A 54 3.82 -16.60 -10.76
C SER A 54 3.63 -15.89 -9.42
N ILE A 55 3.34 -16.64 -8.35
CA ILE A 55 3.43 -16.15 -6.96
C ILE A 55 4.54 -16.88 -6.17
N ASN A 56 5.36 -17.69 -6.84
CA ASN A 56 6.44 -18.41 -6.19
C ASN A 56 7.52 -17.41 -5.75
N PRO A 57 7.83 -17.27 -4.44
CA PRO A 57 8.83 -16.33 -3.96
C PRO A 57 10.20 -16.58 -4.59
N ILE A 58 10.59 -17.85 -4.79
CA ILE A 58 11.90 -18.21 -5.35
C ILE A 58 12.13 -17.53 -6.71
N THR A 59 11.09 -17.43 -7.54
CA THR A 59 11.13 -16.72 -8.82
C THR A 59 11.60 -15.27 -8.67
N TYR A 60 11.11 -14.53 -7.68
CA TYR A 60 11.44 -13.12 -7.49
C TYR A 60 12.80 -12.90 -6.82
N PHE A 61 13.16 -13.76 -5.87
CA PHE A 61 14.42 -13.65 -5.15
C PHE A 61 15.64 -14.11 -5.98
N THR A 62 15.43 -14.89 -7.03
CA THR A 62 16.54 -15.38 -7.89
C THR A 62 16.67 -14.67 -9.23
N ASN A 63 15.70 -13.82 -9.61
CA ASN A 63 15.69 -13.12 -10.90
C ASN A 63 15.73 -11.59 -10.70
N PRO A 64 16.91 -11.00 -10.48
CA PRO A 64 17.05 -9.55 -10.43
C PRO A 64 16.67 -8.94 -11.79
N GLY A 65 15.73 -7.99 -11.78
CA GLY A 65 15.22 -7.34 -12.99
C GLY A 65 13.72 -7.49 -13.22
N TYR A 66 12.99 -8.26 -12.41
CA TYR A 66 11.53 -8.41 -12.54
C TYR A 66 10.71 -7.19 -12.04
N LEU A 67 11.38 -6.07 -11.76
CA LEU A 67 10.73 -4.86 -11.27
C LEU A 67 9.87 -4.16 -12.34
N PHE A 68 10.33 -4.17 -13.60
CA PHE A 68 9.63 -3.54 -14.72
C PHE A 68 9.68 -4.44 -15.95
N ASN A 69 8.61 -4.45 -16.76
CA ASN A 69 8.63 -5.21 -18.01
C ASN A 69 9.68 -4.67 -18.99
N GLY A 70 10.49 -5.54 -19.57
CA GLY A 70 11.38 -5.22 -20.69
C GLY A 70 12.66 -4.45 -20.37
N ASN A 71 12.76 -3.79 -19.22
CA ASN A 71 13.99 -3.11 -18.81
C ASN A 71 14.67 -3.87 -17.66
N LYS A 72 15.71 -4.63 -18.00
CA LYS A 72 16.77 -4.96 -17.04
C LYS A 72 17.51 -3.66 -16.70
N ALA A 73 16.86 -2.75 -15.98
CA ALA A 73 17.53 -1.59 -15.42
C ALA A 73 18.61 -2.12 -14.46
N PRO A 74 19.91 -1.97 -14.78
CA PRO A 74 20.96 -2.47 -13.92
C PRO A 74 20.84 -1.78 -12.55
N GLY A 75 20.76 -2.56 -11.47
CA GLY A 75 20.73 -2.05 -10.09
C GLY A 75 19.38 -2.11 -9.36
N THR A 76 18.30 -2.56 -9.99
CA THR A 76 16.99 -2.66 -9.29
C THR A 76 16.70 -4.08 -8.80
N TYR A 77 17.04 -4.38 -7.55
CA TYR A 77 16.67 -5.63 -6.86
C TYR A 77 15.71 -5.35 -5.70
N ARG A 78 14.41 -5.61 -5.92
CA ARG A 78 13.32 -5.42 -4.94
C ARG A 78 12.41 -6.65 -4.88
N PRO A 79 12.95 -7.84 -4.56
CA PRO A 79 12.23 -9.11 -4.71
C PRO A 79 10.96 -9.17 -3.86
N LEU A 80 11.00 -8.63 -2.65
CA LEU A 80 9.86 -8.62 -1.74
C LEU A 80 8.72 -7.75 -2.29
N SER A 81 9.02 -6.55 -2.78
CA SER A 81 8.01 -5.66 -3.36
C SER A 81 7.35 -6.29 -4.58
N VAL A 82 8.13 -6.84 -5.51
CA VAL A 82 7.62 -7.47 -6.74
C VAL A 82 6.80 -8.73 -6.42
N TRP A 83 7.29 -9.56 -5.49
CA TRP A 83 6.54 -10.74 -5.03
C TRP A 83 5.22 -10.35 -4.36
N PHE A 84 5.23 -9.31 -3.54
CA PHE A 84 4.03 -8.83 -2.87
C PHE A 84 3.01 -8.24 -3.87
N THR A 85 3.46 -7.53 -4.91
CA THR A 85 2.61 -7.12 -6.04
C THR A 85 1.96 -8.33 -6.71
N ALA A 86 2.71 -9.39 -6.97
CA ALA A 86 2.18 -10.61 -7.59
C ALA A 86 1.12 -11.31 -6.71
N ILE A 87 1.33 -11.32 -5.39
CA ILE A 87 0.33 -11.80 -4.43
C ILE A 87 -0.94 -10.95 -4.52
N GLN A 88 -0.82 -9.63 -4.50
CA GLN A 88 -1.98 -8.74 -4.57
C GLN A 88 -2.78 -8.96 -5.86
N ILE A 89 -2.11 -9.05 -7.01
CA ILE A 89 -2.76 -9.37 -8.29
C ILE A 89 -3.49 -10.71 -8.20
N LYS A 90 -2.88 -11.73 -7.58
CA LYS A 90 -3.48 -13.06 -7.49
C LYS A 90 -4.76 -13.11 -6.66
N PHE A 91 -4.84 -12.33 -5.58
CA PHE A 91 -5.98 -12.36 -4.64
C PHE A 91 -7.03 -11.28 -4.91
N PHE A 92 -6.62 -10.12 -5.42
CA PHE A 92 -7.50 -8.94 -5.58
C PHE A 92 -7.62 -8.47 -7.04
N GLY A 93 -6.84 -9.02 -7.97
CA GLY A 93 -6.83 -8.59 -9.36
C GLY A 93 -6.10 -7.26 -9.57
N ILE A 94 -6.37 -6.61 -10.71
CA ILE A 94 -5.78 -5.32 -11.08
C ILE A 94 -6.76 -4.21 -10.71
N ASP A 95 -6.89 -3.95 -9.40
CA ASP A 95 -7.75 -2.89 -8.87
C ASP A 95 -6.91 -1.93 -7.99
N PRO A 96 -6.77 -0.65 -8.39
CA PRO A 96 -5.94 0.34 -7.69
C PRO A 96 -6.21 0.43 -6.19
N LEU A 97 -7.47 0.24 -5.78
CA LEU A 97 -7.89 0.36 -4.38
C LEU A 97 -7.06 -0.54 -3.48
N TYR A 98 -6.87 -1.80 -3.87
CA TYR A 98 -6.14 -2.77 -3.05
C TYR A 98 -4.65 -2.46 -3.03
N PHE A 99 -4.05 -2.03 -4.15
CA PHE A 99 -2.63 -1.64 -4.17
C PHE A 99 -2.36 -0.44 -3.27
N HIS A 100 -3.22 0.57 -3.31
CA HIS A 100 -3.10 1.74 -2.43
C HIS A 100 -3.34 1.37 -0.96
N PHE A 101 -4.37 0.57 -0.68
CA PHE A 101 -4.69 0.12 0.66
C PHE A 101 -3.53 -0.66 1.30
N PHE A 102 -3.02 -1.70 0.62
CA PHE A 102 -1.91 -2.49 1.17
C PHE A 102 -0.60 -1.70 1.25
N SER A 103 -0.36 -0.76 0.33
CA SER A 103 0.76 0.17 0.45
C SER A 103 0.65 0.98 1.74
N LEU A 104 -0.50 1.56 2.08
CA LEU A 104 -0.65 2.34 3.32
C LEU A 104 -0.48 1.51 4.60
N ILE A 105 -0.75 0.20 4.56
CA ILE A 105 -0.63 -0.68 5.73
C ILE A 105 0.78 -1.25 5.89
N ILE A 106 1.50 -1.49 4.79
CA ILE A 106 2.74 -2.28 4.77
C ILE A 106 3.99 -1.45 4.45
N HIS A 107 3.85 -0.29 3.80
CA HIS A 107 4.96 0.58 3.38
C HIS A 107 5.72 1.19 4.55
#